data_AF-A0A9Q3UHX5-F1
#
_entry.id   AF-A0A9Q3UHX5-F1
#
_cell.length_a   1.000
_cell.length_b   1.000
_cell.length_c   1.000
_cell.angle_alpha   90.00
_cell.angle_beta   90.00
_cell.angle_gamma   90.00
#
_symmetry.space_group_name_H-M   'P 1'
#
loop_
_entity.id
_entity.type
_entity.pdbx_description
1 polymer ?
#
loop_
_entity_poly.entity_id
_entity_poly.type
_entity_poly.pdbx_seq_one_letter_code
_entity_poly.pdbx_strand_id
1 'polypeptide(L)'
;MELQEFVDVLSNVQFKQTLDWYVYLILAIVTGLSGFFASYIKEKGKNFATKEDFNTLQEQLGKNTVLVESIKAELGEKTWVSQQIWVKKQEAYEAIFELLFHVKRYVDHQVIAFEEWQFINKYHPYFQVYDKEHEEHFKEMWEKDKKEYEEWAKDPEGQDVARDLKGKYDNAMLELLKVVELKAIYISPDVSKEIENLRLELQQTHDEEDWDDHFSRLTREMESTIVRLRDLSRAELKIET
;
A
#
# COMPACT_ATOMS: atom_id res chain seq x y z
N MET A 1 61.77 105.90 14.40
CA MET A 1 61.80 104.44 14.65
C MET A 1 62.26 103.84 13.34
N GLU A 2 63.55 103.52 13.28
CA GLU A 2 64.23 103.23 12.01
C GLU A 2 64.01 101.78 11.58
N LEU A 3 63.92 101.57 10.27
CA LEU A 3 63.65 100.30 9.59
C LEU A 3 64.58 99.15 10.03
N GLN A 4 65.74 99.47 10.59
CA GLN A 4 66.73 98.51 11.08
C GLN A 4 66.26 97.72 12.30
N GLU A 5 65.54 98.32 13.26
CA GLU A 5 65.03 97.58 14.43
C GLU A 5 63.96 96.56 14.05
N PHE A 6 63.15 96.86 13.03
CA PHE A 6 62.10 95.95 12.57
C PHE A 6 62.66 94.73 11.81
N VAL A 7 63.73 94.94 11.04
CA VAL A 7 64.44 93.85 10.35
C VAL A 7 65.16 92.93 11.35
N ASP A 8 65.69 93.49 12.44
CA ASP A 8 66.39 92.71 13.47
C ASP A 8 65.41 91.85 14.33
N VAL A 9 64.20 92.36 14.55
CA VAL A 9 63.12 91.61 15.20
C VAL A 9 62.61 90.48 14.28
N LEU A 10 62.48 90.74 12.97
CA LEU A 10 62.04 89.70 12.01
C LEU A 10 63.10 88.62 11.75
N SER A 11 64.38 89.00 11.77
CA SER A 11 65.53 88.09 11.64
C SER A 11 65.58 87.03 12.76
N ASN A 12 65.19 87.42 13.97
CA ASN A 12 65.20 86.53 15.14
C ASN A 12 63.99 85.59 15.26
N VAL A 13 62.99 85.71 14.38
CA VAL A 13 61.84 84.78 14.31
C VAL A 13 62.08 83.73 13.21
N GLN A 14 63.24 83.08 13.22
CA GLN A 14 63.41 81.81 12.53
C GLN A 14 63.00 80.67 13.47
N PHE A 15 61.78 80.15 13.27
CA PHE A 15 61.29 78.90 13.82
C PHE A 15 62.19 77.73 13.39
N LYS A 16 63.30 77.50 14.12
CA LYS A 16 64.03 76.22 14.12
C LYS A 16 63.62 75.44 15.36
N GLN A 17 62.42 74.90 15.34
CA GLN A 17 61.98 73.98 16.39
C GLN A 17 62.40 72.55 15.98
N THR A 18 63.68 72.23 16.19
CA THR A 18 64.16 70.85 16.13
C THR A 18 63.65 70.15 17.38
N LEU A 19 62.66 69.27 17.24
CA LEU A 19 62.20 68.43 18.35
C LEU A 19 63.38 67.59 18.88
N ASP A 20 63.51 67.50 20.20
CA ASP A 20 64.54 66.68 20.84
C ASP A 20 64.33 65.19 20.54
N TRP A 21 65.43 64.43 20.48
CA TRP A 21 65.44 63.01 20.11
C TRP A 21 64.53 62.12 20.99
N TYR A 22 64.31 62.49 22.26
CA TYR A 22 63.42 61.75 23.17
C TYR A 22 61.94 61.88 22.77
N VAL A 23 61.53 62.97 22.11
CA VAL A 23 60.15 63.14 21.62
C VAL A 23 59.85 62.16 20.50
N TYR A 24 60.79 61.94 19.58
CA TYR A 24 60.66 60.94 18.52
C TYR A 24 60.60 59.51 19.09
N LEU A 25 61.31 59.25 20.19
CA LEU A 25 61.31 57.96 20.86
C LEU A 25 59.96 57.70 21.56
N ILE A 26 59.40 58.71 22.23
CA ILE A 26 58.05 58.64 22.81
C ILE A 26 56.99 58.47 21.71
N LEU A 27 57.09 59.22 20.61
CA LEU A 27 56.16 59.11 19.49
C LEU A 27 56.21 57.72 18.86
N ALA A 28 57.42 57.15 18.67
CA ALA A 28 57.58 55.78 18.18
C ALA A 28 56.91 54.74 19.10
N ILE A 29 57.06 54.89 20.43
CA ILE A 29 56.42 54.00 21.41
C ILE A 29 54.89 54.14 21.36
N VAL A 30 54.35 55.37 21.33
CA VAL A 30 52.90 55.62 21.28
C VAL A 30 52.30 55.09 19.97
N THR A 31 52.99 55.29 18.84
CA THR A 31 52.53 54.81 17.53
C THR A 31 52.60 53.28 17.43
N GLY A 32 53.63 52.65 18.02
CA GLY A 32 53.75 51.20 18.11
C GLY A 32 52.67 50.57 19.01
N LEU A 33 52.42 51.16 20.19
CA LEU A 33 51.38 50.71 21.12
C LEU A 33 49.98 50.87 20.54
N SER A 34 49.70 52.01 19.88
CA SER A 34 48.40 52.25 19.25
C SER A 34 48.16 51.30 18.06
N GLY A 35 49.18 51.03 17.24
CA GLY A 35 49.10 50.02 16.18
C GLY A 35 48.87 48.60 16.72
N PHE A 36 49.56 48.22 17.80
CA PHE A 36 49.37 46.93 18.47
C PHE A 36 47.96 46.80 19.08
N PHE A 37 47.49 47.82 19.80
CA PHE A 37 46.14 47.83 20.37
C PHE A 37 45.05 47.80 19.31
N ALA A 38 45.20 48.57 18.23
CA ALA A 38 44.24 48.57 17.12
C ALA A 38 44.16 47.20 16.44
N SER A 39 45.31 46.55 16.21
CA SER A 39 45.38 45.19 15.66
C SER A 39 44.75 44.16 16.60
N TYR A 40 45.06 44.23 17.91
CA TYR A 40 44.52 43.34 18.93
C TYR A 40 42.99 43.45 19.05
N ILE A 41 42.45 44.67 19.09
CA ILE A 41 40.99 44.91 19.16
C ILE A 41 40.31 44.41 17.88
N LYS A 42 40.91 44.67 16.71
CA LYS A 42 40.39 44.18 15.42
C LYS A 42 40.32 42.66 15.37
N GLU A 43 41.40 41.98 15.76
CA GLU A 43 41.46 40.51 15.75
C GLU A 43 40.53 39.90 16.78
N LYS A 44 40.43 40.50 17.98
CA LYS A 44 39.49 40.06 19.02
C LYS A 44 38.04 40.28 18.62
N GLY A 45 37.72 41.40 17.96
CA GLY A 45 36.40 41.68 17.42
C GLY A 45 36.00 40.71 16.32
N LYS A 46 36.94 40.40 15.40
CA LYS A 46 36.74 39.39 14.35
C LYS A 46 36.52 37.99 14.93
N ASN A 47 37.32 37.59 15.91
CA ASN A 47 37.17 36.30 16.59
C ASN A 47 35.87 36.22 17.39
N PHE A 48 35.43 37.32 18.00
CA PHE A 48 34.15 37.38 18.71
C PHE A 48 32.98 37.22 17.74
N ALA A 49 32.94 37.98 16.64
CA ALA A 49 31.92 37.86 15.61
C ALA A 49 31.89 36.45 14.98
N THR A 50 33.07 35.89 14.67
CA THR A 50 33.18 34.51 14.12
C THR A 50 32.66 33.46 15.10
N LYS A 51 32.91 33.64 16.40
CA LYS A 51 32.42 32.73 17.45
C LYS A 51 30.91 32.82 17.62
N GLU A 52 30.36 34.04 17.57
CA GLU A 52 28.91 34.28 17.63
C GLU A 52 28.19 33.68 16.41
N ASP A 53 28.73 33.88 15.21
CA ASP A 53 28.24 33.27 13.98
C ASP A 53 28.32 31.73 14.04
N PHE A 54 29.44 31.18 14.53
CA PHE A 54 29.61 29.73 14.69
C PHE A 54 28.60 29.14 15.67
N ASN A 55 28.40 29.77 16.83
CA ASN A 55 27.40 29.32 17.80
C ASN A 55 25.98 29.36 17.22
N THR A 56 25.66 30.41 16.46
CA THR A 56 24.37 30.56 15.78
C THR A 56 24.18 29.47 14.72
N LEU A 57 25.20 29.20 13.90
CA LEU A 57 25.19 28.13 12.91
C LEU A 57 25.06 26.74 13.56
N GLN A 58 25.75 26.51 14.67
CA GLN A 58 25.66 25.26 15.43
C GLN A 58 24.25 25.08 16.01
N GLU A 59 23.64 26.14 16.56
CA GLU A 59 22.27 26.09 17.08
C GLU A 59 21.26 25.84 15.96
N GLN A 60 21.39 26.54 14.82
CA GLN A 60 20.56 26.31 13.65
C GLN A 60 20.70 24.88 13.12
N LEU A 61 21.92 24.35 13.05
CA LEU A 61 22.17 22.97 12.63
C LEU A 61 21.55 21.96 13.62
N GLY A 62 21.66 22.23 14.93
CA GLY A 62 21.03 21.42 15.97
C GLY A 62 19.51 21.41 15.85
N LYS A 63 18.88 22.58 15.71
CA LYS A 63 17.43 22.71 15.50
C LYS A 63 16.96 22.00 14.23
N ASN A 64 17.70 22.15 13.13
CA ASN A 64 17.39 21.48 11.87
C ASN A 64 17.52 19.96 11.98
N THR A 65 18.57 19.46 12.66
CA THR A 65 18.75 18.01 12.89
C THR A 65 17.62 17.43 13.72
N VAL A 66 17.23 18.10 14.82
CA VAL A 66 16.10 17.67 15.65
C VAL A 66 14.80 17.63 14.83
N LEU A 67 14.55 18.64 14.00
CA LEU A 67 13.38 18.69 13.13
C LEU A 67 13.38 17.58 12.07
N VAL A 68 14.52 17.30 11.44
CA VAL A 68 14.64 16.23 10.44
C VAL A 68 14.41 14.87 11.08
N GLU A 69 15.00 14.61 12.25
CA GLU A 69 14.82 13.35 12.96
C GLU A 69 13.38 13.18 13.46
N SER A 70 12.71 14.25 13.91
CA SER A 70 11.29 14.18 14.28
C SER A 70 10.39 13.88 13.07
N ILE A 71 10.64 14.52 11.93
CA ILE A 71 9.91 14.23 10.69
C ILE A 71 10.14 12.79 10.24
N LYS A 72 11.38 12.30 10.29
CA LYS A 72 11.69 10.90 9.95
C LYS A 72 10.99 9.92 10.88
N ALA A 73 10.95 10.20 12.18
CA ALA A 73 10.26 9.36 13.16
C ALA A 73 8.75 9.32 12.87
N GLU A 74 8.12 10.47 12.62
CA GLU A 74 6.69 10.55 12.29
C GLU A 74 6.36 9.85 10.96
N LEU A 75 7.18 10.05 9.92
CA LEU A 75 7.05 9.35 8.65
C LEU A 75 7.27 7.85 8.80
N GLY A 76 8.24 7.45 9.63
CA GLY A 76 8.52 6.06 9.96
C GLY A 76 7.32 5.38 10.64
N GLU A 77 6.73 6.04 11.65
CA GLU A 77 5.54 5.55 12.33
C GLU A 77 4.34 5.43 11.37
N LYS A 78 4.05 6.47 10.58
CA LYS A 78 2.97 6.45 9.58
C LYS A 78 3.16 5.35 8.54
N THR A 79 4.39 5.15 8.08
CA THR A 79 4.74 4.10 7.12
C THR A 79 4.56 2.73 7.75
N TRP A 80 5.03 2.54 8.98
CA TRP A 80 4.89 1.27 9.70
C TRP A 80 3.42 0.92 9.95
N VAL A 81 2.60 1.87 10.42
CA VAL A 81 1.14 1.66 10.60
C VAL A 81 0.49 1.31 9.27
N SER A 82 0.85 1.99 8.18
CA SER A 82 0.33 1.71 6.84
C SER A 82 0.70 0.30 6.38
N GLN A 83 1.93 -0.15 6.65
CA GLN A 83 2.36 -1.53 6.37
C GLN A 83 1.58 -2.55 7.20
N GLN A 84 1.34 -2.29 8.49
CA GLN A 84 0.54 -3.18 9.32
C GLN A 84 -0.91 -3.29 8.83
N ILE A 85 -1.54 -2.16 8.46
CA ILE A 85 -2.88 -2.16 7.87
C ILE A 85 -2.89 -2.93 6.56
N TRP A 86 -1.87 -2.75 5.71
CA TRP A 86 -1.74 -3.48 4.46
C TRP A 86 -1.67 -5.00 4.67
N VAL A 87 -0.86 -5.45 5.64
CA VAL A 87 -0.78 -6.88 6.01
C VAL A 87 -2.14 -7.40 6.50
N LYS A 88 -2.88 -6.62 7.31
CA LYS A 88 -4.22 -7.04 7.77
C LYS A 88 -5.25 -7.11 6.65
N LYS A 89 -5.15 -6.26 5.63
CA LYS A 89 -5.96 -6.37 4.40
C LYS A 89 -5.59 -7.62 3.63
N GLN A 90 -4.30 -7.89 3.43
CA GLN A 90 -3.82 -9.07 2.71
C GLN A 90 -4.32 -10.35 3.39
N GLU A 91 -4.11 -10.51 4.70
CA GLU A 91 -4.58 -11.65 5.49
C GLU A 91 -6.10 -11.85 5.35
N ALA A 92 -6.88 -10.77 5.34
CA ALA A 92 -8.33 -10.84 5.18
C ALA A 92 -8.72 -11.35 3.78
N TYR A 93 -8.10 -10.81 2.73
CA TYR A 93 -8.37 -11.24 1.36
C TYR A 93 -7.91 -12.68 1.08
N GLU A 94 -6.77 -13.10 1.62
CA GLU A 94 -6.30 -14.49 1.52
C GLU A 94 -7.33 -15.46 2.12
N ALA A 95 -7.81 -15.17 3.33
CA ALA A 95 -8.85 -15.97 3.98
C ALA A 95 -10.16 -16.00 3.17
N ILE A 96 -10.57 -14.84 2.62
CA ILE A 96 -11.76 -14.76 1.77
C ILE A 96 -11.60 -15.64 0.52
N PHE A 97 -10.49 -15.54 -0.19
CA PHE A 97 -10.27 -16.33 -1.41
C PHE A 97 -10.12 -17.82 -1.15
N GLU A 98 -9.50 -18.21 -0.03
CA GLU A 98 -9.42 -19.61 0.40
C GLU A 98 -10.81 -20.20 0.66
N LEU A 99 -11.68 -19.46 1.33
CA LEU A 99 -13.04 -19.93 1.59
C LEU A 99 -13.91 -19.92 0.31
N LEU A 100 -13.79 -18.89 -0.54
CA LEU A 100 -14.48 -18.84 -1.83
C LEU A 100 -14.08 -19.99 -2.75
N PHE A 101 -12.85 -20.51 -2.64
CA PHE A 101 -12.43 -21.69 -3.39
C PHE A 101 -13.27 -22.91 -3.04
N HIS A 102 -13.59 -23.14 -1.75
CA HIS A 102 -14.47 -24.22 -1.35
C HIS A 102 -15.91 -24.03 -1.85
N VAL A 103 -16.40 -22.79 -1.83
CA VAL A 103 -17.71 -22.45 -2.39
C VAL A 103 -17.75 -22.77 -3.88
N LYS A 104 -16.77 -22.29 -4.64
CA LYS A 104 -16.64 -22.53 -6.08
C LYS A 104 -16.59 -24.01 -6.40
N ARG A 105 -15.78 -24.78 -5.67
CA ARG A 105 -15.65 -26.24 -5.91
C ARG A 105 -16.97 -26.98 -5.79
N TYR A 106 -17.83 -26.56 -4.86
CA TYR A 106 -19.16 -27.17 -4.73
C TYR A 106 -20.08 -26.76 -5.88
N VAL A 107 -20.10 -25.47 -6.25
CA VAL A 107 -20.88 -24.98 -7.40
C VAL A 107 -20.46 -25.70 -8.68
N ASP A 108 -19.16 -25.79 -8.97
CA ASP A 108 -18.62 -26.50 -10.14
C ASP A 108 -19.04 -27.98 -10.14
N HIS A 109 -19.01 -28.63 -8.97
CA HIS A 109 -19.44 -30.02 -8.83
C HIS A 109 -20.94 -30.19 -9.14
N GLN A 110 -21.79 -29.26 -8.69
CA GLN A 110 -23.23 -29.30 -9.01
C GLN A 110 -23.49 -29.14 -10.51
N VAL A 111 -22.75 -28.25 -11.17
CA VAL A 111 -22.83 -28.04 -12.63
C VAL A 111 -22.44 -29.31 -13.36
N ILE A 112 -21.28 -29.90 -13.03
CA ILE A 112 -20.80 -31.14 -13.67
C ILE A 112 -21.81 -32.28 -13.47
N ALA A 113 -22.31 -32.47 -12.24
CA ALA A 113 -23.30 -33.51 -11.95
C ALA A 113 -24.59 -33.34 -12.75
N PHE A 114 -25.00 -32.10 -13.01
CA PHE A 114 -26.15 -31.78 -13.84
C PHE A 114 -25.87 -32.00 -15.33
N GLU A 115 -24.72 -31.61 -15.84
CA GLU A 115 -24.30 -31.86 -17.22
C GLU A 115 -24.27 -33.36 -17.54
N GLU A 116 -23.72 -34.17 -16.61
CA GLU A 116 -23.74 -35.63 -16.71
C GLU A 116 -25.17 -36.18 -16.75
N TRP A 117 -26.04 -35.67 -15.86
CA TRP A 117 -27.45 -36.05 -15.85
C TRP A 117 -28.15 -35.66 -17.17
N GLN A 118 -27.94 -34.45 -17.67
CA GLN A 118 -28.51 -33.99 -18.93
C GLN A 118 -28.01 -34.81 -20.11
N PHE A 119 -26.73 -35.18 -20.14
CA PHE A 119 -26.16 -36.02 -21.17
C PHE A 119 -26.91 -37.37 -21.24
N ILE A 120 -27.11 -38.03 -20.10
CA ILE A 120 -27.80 -39.32 -20.05
C ILE A 120 -29.31 -39.19 -20.37
N ASN A 121 -29.96 -38.11 -19.96
CA ASN A 121 -31.43 -38.01 -19.99
C ASN A 121 -32.01 -37.17 -21.15
N LYS A 122 -31.22 -36.28 -21.77
CA LYS A 122 -31.69 -35.37 -22.83
C LYS A 122 -30.84 -35.41 -24.10
N TYR A 123 -29.52 -35.49 -23.97
CA TYR A 123 -28.60 -35.28 -25.09
C TYR A 123 -27.82 -36.52 -25.52
N HIS A 124 -28.16 -37.70 -24.98
CA HIS A 124 -27.49 -38.94 -25.31
C HIS A 124 -27.48 -39.14 -26.83
N PRO A 125 -26.34 -39.54 -27.45
CA PRO A 125 -26.23 -39.68 -28.90
C PRO A 125 -27.35 -40.50 -29.54
N TYR A 126 -27.92 -41.44 -28.79
CA TYR A 126 -29.00 -42.33 -29.19
C TYR A 126 -30.39 -41.68 -29.25
N PHE A 127 -30.60 -40.50 -28.65
CA PHE A 127 -31.85 -39.74 -28.77
C PHE A 127 -31.98 -39.02 -30.12
N GLN A 128 -30.88 -38.80 -30.84
CA GLN A 128 -30.87 -38.01 -32.09
C GLN A 128 -30.81 -38.88 -33.36
N VAL A 129 -30.85 -40.21 -33.23
CA VAL A 129 -30.77 -41.14 -34.37
C VAL A 129 -32.16 -41.39 -34.95
N TYR A 130 -32.38 -40.97 -36.20
CA TYR A 130 -33.64 -41.15 -36.95
C TYR A 130 -33.75 -42.51 -37.66
N ASP A 131 -32.79 -43.41 -37.45
CA ASP A 131 -32.74 -44.71 -38.12
C ASP A 131 -33.63 -45.74 -37.40
N LYS A 132 -34.78 -46.01 -38.00
CA LYS A 132 -35.76 -46.98 -37.50
C LYS A 132 -35.27 -48.43 -37.54
N GLU A 133 -34.29 -48.78 -38.37
CA GLU A 133 -33.80 -50.17 -38.47
C GLU A 133 -32.97 -50.59 -37.25
N HIS A 134 -32.31 -49.63 -36.60
CA HIS A 134 -31.41 -49.88 -35.46
C HIS A 134 -31.93 -49.26 -34.15
N GLU A 135 -33.17 -48.77 -34.13
CA GLU A 135 -33.82 -48.11 -33.00
C GLU A 135 -33.77 -48.96 -31.72
N GLU A 136 -34.04 -50.27 -31.84
CA GLU A 136 -33.97 -51.20 -30.69
C GLU A 136 -32.55 -51.32 -30.13
N HIS A 137 -31.53 -51.43 -30.99
CA HIS A 137 -30.13 -51.54 -30.57
C HIS A 137 -29.66 -50.28 -29.84
N PHE A 138 -29.97 -49.10 -30.36
CA PHE A 138 -29.62 -47.83 -29.72
C PHE A 138 -30.35 -47.63 -28.39
N LYS A 139 -31.60 -48.09 -28.30
CA LYS A 139 -32.34 -48.09 -27.04
C LYS A 139 -31.70 -49.01 -26.00
N GLU A 140 -31.29 -50.22 -26.39
CA GLU A 140 -30.58 -51.14 -25.48
C GLU A 140 -29.25 -50.55 -24.98
N MET A 141 -28.47 -49.90 -25.86
CA MET A 141 -27.24 -49.21 -25.46
C MET A 141 -27.52 -48.05 -24.51
N TRP A 142 -28.54 -47.23 -24.77
CA TRP A 142 -28.93 -46.14 -23.87
C TRP A 142 -29.38 -46.65 -22.49
N GLU A 143 -30.22 -47.68 -22.44
CA GLU A 143 -30.67 -48.27 -21.16
C GLU A 143 -29.49 -48.84 -20.36
N LYS A 144 -28.49 -49.40 -21.05
CA LYS A 144 -27.23 -49.83 -20.42
C LYS A 144 -26.48 -48.63 -19.83
N ASP A 145 -26.21 -47.59 -20.62
CA ASP A 145 -25.47 -46.41 -20.17
C ASP A 145 -26.18 -45.67 -19.02
N LYS A 146 -27.52 -45.58 -19.11
CA LYS A 146 -28.37 -45.04 -18.04
C LYS A 146 -28.28 -45.88 -16.77
N LYS A 147 -28.31 -47.20 -16.88
CA LYS A 147 -28.17 -48.09 -15.73
C LYS A 147 -26.79 -47.98 -15.09
N GLU A 148 -25.73 -47.93 -15.89
CA GLU A 148 -24.36 -47.70 -15.39
C GLU A 148 -24.24 -46.36 -14.65
N TYR A 149 -24.83 -45.29 -15.19
CA TYR A 149 -24.92 -43.99 -14.51
C TYR A 149 -25.71 -44.07 -13.20
N GLU A 150 -26.87 -44.73 -13.18
CA GLU A 150 -27.69 -44.87 -11.97
C GLU A 150 -27.02 -45.72 -10.87
N GLU A 151 -26.23 -46.72 -11.26
CA GLU A 151 -25.41 -47.52 -10.35
C GLU A 151 -24.24 -46.70 -9.80
N TRP A 152 -23.55 -45.95 -10.66
CA TRP A 152 -22.47 -45.03 -10.27
C TRP A 152 -22.97 -43.90 -9.36
N ALA A 153 -24.13 -43.30 -9.63
CA ALA A 153 -24.71 -42.25 -8.80
C ALA A 153 -25.13 -42.76 -7.40
N LYS A 154 -25.29 -44.08 -7.24
CA LYS A 154 -25.56 -44.75 -5.96
C LYS A 154 -24.29 -45.24 -5.28
N ASP A 155 -23.14 -45.12 -5.92
CA ASP A 155 -21.86 -45.53 -5.37
C ASP A 155 -21.56 -44.74 -4.08
N PRO A 156 -21.30 -45.44 -2.96
CA PRO A 156 -21.02 -44.78 -1.68
C PRO A 156 -19.83 -43.82 -1.74
N GLU A 157 -18.80 -44.13 -2.52
CA GLU A 157 -17.59 -43.29 -2.62
C GLU A 157 -17.91 -41.96 -3.32
N GLY A 158 -18.65 -41.98 -4.43
CA GLY A 158 -19.14 -40.77 -5.10
C GLY A 158 -20.07 -39.92 -4.23
N GLN A 159 -20.99 -40.55 -3.48
CA GLN A 159 -21.89 -39.83 -2.57
C GLN A 159 -21.15 -39.22 -1.38
N ASP A 160 -20.10 -39.86 -0.89
CA ASP A 160 -19.26 -39.32 0.19
C ASP A 160 -18.48 -38.10 -0.29
N VAL A 161 -18.01 -38.06 -1.54
CA VAL A 161 -17.38 -36.87 -2.14
C VAL A 161 -18.36 -35.70 -2.23
N ALA A 162 -19.57 -35.94 -2.74
CA ALA A 162 -20.60 -34.88 -2.84
C ALA A 162 -20.98 -34.34 -1.45
N ARG A 163 -21.10 -35.23 -0.46
CA ARG A 163 -21.40 -34.87 0.94
C ARG A 163 -20.26 -34.08 1.59
N ASP A 164 -19.01 -34.49 1.35
CA ASP A 164 -17.82 -33.78 1.84
C ASP A 164 -17.72 -32.37 1.22
N LEU A 165 -17.93 -32.25 -0.09
CA LEU A 165 -17.95 -30.96 -0.79
C LEU A 165 -19.06 -30.05 -0.24
N LYS A 166 -20.25 -30.58 -0.02
CA LYS A 166 -21.36 -29.83 0.59
C LYS A 166 -21.02 -29.38 2.02
N GLY A 167 -20.45 -30.26 2.84
CA GLY A 167 -20.01 -29.91 4.20
C GLY A 167 -18.95 -28.80 4.20
N LYS A 168 -17.98 -28.88 3.27
CA LYS A 168 -16.96 -27.83 3.08
C LYS A 168 -17.58 -26.52 2.62
N TYR A 169 -18.53 -26.55 1.69
CA TYR A 169 -19.27 -25.37 1.23
C TYR A 169 -20.01 -24.70 2.39
N ASP A 170 -20.77 -25.46 3.19
CA ASP A 170 -21.59 -24.90 4.27
C ASP A 170 -20.70 -24.25 5.33
N ASN A 171 -19.60 -24.92 5.71
CA ASN A 171 -18.62 -24.35 6.62
C ASN A 171 -17.93 -23.10 6.03
N ALA A 172 -17.56 -23.14 4.74
CA ALA A 172 -16.91 -22.02 4.08
C ALA A 172 -17.80 -20.79 4.00
N MET A 173 -19.09 -20.94 3.71
CA MET A 173 -20.05 -19.83 3.70
C MET A 173 -20.22 -19.20 5.08
N LEU A 174 -20.30 -20.01 6.15
CA LEU A 174 -20.39 -19.50 7.52
C LEU A 174 -19.12 -18.74 7.92
N GLU A 175 -17.95 -19.31 7.64
CA GLU A 175 -16.67 -18.66 7.95
C GLU A 175 -16.43 -17.42 7.09
N LEU A 176 -16.94 -17.36 5.85
CA LEU A 176 -16.86 -16.14 5.01
C LEU A 176 -17.57 -14.97 5.68
N LEU A 177 -18.81 -15.16 6.12
CA LEU A 177 -19.59 -14.13 6.80
C LEU A 177 -18.87 -13.64 8.06
N LYS A 178 -18.32 -14.58 8.84
CA LYS A 178 -17.56 -14.28 10.05
C LYS A 178 -16.27 -13.53 9.77
N VAL A 179 -15.49 -13.93 8.76
CA VAL A 179 -14.26 -13.23 8.36
C VAL A 179 -14.58 -11.80 7.94
N VAL A 180 -15.61 -11.62 7.11
CA VAL A 180 -16.05 -10.31 6.66
C VAL A 180 -16.45 -9.42 7.83
N GLU A 181 -17.24 -9.93 8.78
CA GLU A 181 -17.67 -9.18 9.96
C GLU A 181 -16.49 -8.80 10.86
N LEU A 182 -15.59 -9.75 11.15
CA LEU A 182 -14.43 -9.53 12.01
C LEU A 182 -13.37 -8.62 11.37
N LYS A 183 -13.26 -8.64 10.04
CA LYS A 183 -12.25 -7.89 9.29
C LYS A 183 -12.80 -6.61 8.66
N ALA A 184 -14.07 -6.29 8.84
CA ALA A 184 -14.74 -5.10 8.28
C ALA A 184 -14.05 -3.76 8.59
N ILE A 185 -13.27 -3.70 9.68
CA ILE A 185 -12.47 -2.50 10.03
C ILE A 185 -11.36 -2.25 9.00
N TYR A 186 -10.85 -3.30 8.36
CA TYR A 186 -9.69 -3.24 7.47
C TYR A 186 -10.05 -3.28 5.98
N ILE A 187 -11.16 -3.92 5.62
CA ILE A 187 -11.58 -4.15 4.23
C ILE A 187 -12.77 -3.27 3.83
N SER A 188 -12.97 -3.08 2.53
CA SER A 188 -14.10 -2.30 2.02
C SER A 188 -15.45 -2.90 2.43
N PRO A 189 -16.46 -2.09 2.81
CA PRO A 189 -17.83 -2.56 3.04
C PRO A 189 -18.46 -3.19 1.78
N ASP A 190 -17.95 -2.86 0.59
CA ASP A 190 -18.39 -3.50 -0.65
C ASP A 190 -18.06 -4.99 -0.66
N VAL A 191 -16.98 -5.42 0.00
CA VAL A 191 -16.65 -6.86 0.14
C VAL A 191 -17.77 -7.61 0.85
N SER A 192 -18.32 -7.03 1.91
CA SER A 192 -19.44 -7.62 2.64
C SER A 192 -20.67 -7.73 1.75
N LYS A 193 -20.98 -6.67 1.01
CA LYS A 193 -22.12 -6.64 0.08
C LYS A 193 -21.99 -7.71 -0.99
N GLU A 194 -20.81 -7.88 -1.57
CA GLU A 194 -20.56 -8.90 -2.61
C GLU A 194 -20.72 -10.32 -2.07
N ILE A 195 -20.24 -10.60 -0.85
CA ILE A 195 -20.38 -11.92 -0.23
C ILE A 195 -21.83 -12.23 0.16
N GLU A 196 -22.57 -11.23 0.67
CA GLU A 196 -23.98 -11.41 0.99
C GLU A 196 -24.84 -11.61 -0.26
N ASN A 197 -24.55 -10.87 -1.33
CA ASN A 197 -25.21 -11.06 -2.62
C ASN A 197 -24.95 -12.47 -3.16
N LEU A 198 -23.68 -12.91 -3.18
CA LEU A 198 -23.33 -14.27 -3.61
C LEU A 198 -24.09 -15.32 -2.79
N ARG A 199 -24.13 -15.17 -1.46
CA ARG A 199 -24.89 -16.08 -0.60
C ARG A 199 -26.36 -16.16 -1.00
N LEU A 200 -27.01 -15.02 -1.21
CA LEU A 200 -28.42 -14.96 -1.59
C LEU A 200 -28.66 -15.62 -2.94
N GLU A 201 -27.83 -15.31 -3.94
CA GLU A 201 -27.92 -15.88 -5.29
C GLU A 201 -27.74 -17.39 -5.29
N LEU A 202 -26.77 -17.91 -4.52
CA LEU A 202 -26.51 -19.35 -4.43
C LEU A 202 -27.59 -20.13 -3.66
N GLN A 203 -28.43 -19.44 -2.87
CA GLN A 203 -29.53 -20.06 -2.13
C GLN A 203 -30.87 -20.02 -2.87
N GLN A 204 -30.97 -19.18 -3.90
CA GLN A 204 -32.21 -18.97 -4.62
C GLN A 204 -32.36 -19.92 -5.80
N THR A 205 -33.57 -20.43 -5.97
CA THR A 205 -34.06 -21.01 -7.21
C THR A 205 -35.21 -20.12 -7.68
N HIS A 206 -35.15 -19.65 -8.93
CA HIS A 206 -36.18 -18.77 -9.50
C HIS A 206 -37.25 -19.60 -10.22
N ASP A 207 -38.52 -19.21 -10.07
CA ASP A 207 -39.63 -19.99 -10.65
C ASP A 207 -39.61 -20.03 -12.20
N GLU A 208 -38.97 -19.05 -12.83
CA GLU A 208 -38.89 -18.89 -14.28
C GLU A 208 -37.65 -19.55 -14.89
N GLU A 209 -36.70 -20.05 -14.09
CA GLU A 209 -35.46 -20.64 -14.59
C GLU A 209 -35.61 -22.16 -14.79
N ASP A 210 -35.17 -22.66 -15.94
CA ASP A 210 -34.94 -24.10 -16.07
C ASP A 210 -33.62 -24.49 -15.39
N TRP A 211 -33.34 -25.79 -15.29
CA TRP A 211 -32.13 -26.23 -14.61
C TRP A 211 -30.83 -25.79 -15.33
N ASP A 212 -30.86 -25.61 -16.65
CA ASP A 212 -29.68 -25.14 -17.41
C ASP A 212 -29.41 -23.66 -17.10
N ASP A 213 -30.47 -22.85 -17.10
CA ASP A 213 -30.43 -21.44 -16.69
C ASP A 213 -29.98 -21.29 -15.23
N HIS A 214 -30.46 -22.17 -14.34
CA HIS A 214 -30.07 -22.21 -12.92
C HIS A 214 -28.57 -22.39 -12.76
N PHE A 215 -27.99 -23.47 -13.29
CA PHE A 215 -26.57 -23.78 -13.13
C PHE A 215 -25.66 -22.79 -13.88
N SER A 216 -26.13 -22.27 -15.02
CA SER A 216 -25.47 -21.17 -15.73
C SER A 216 -25.41 -19.89 -14.89
N ARG A 217 -26.51 -19.54 -14.21
CA ARG A 217 -26.55 -18.40 -13.28
C ARG A 217 -25.62 -18.61 -12.10
N LEU A 218 -25.67 -19.77 -11.42
CA LEU A 218 -24.80 -20.05 -10.28
C LEU A 218 -23.31 -19.88 -10.65
N THR A 219 -22.91 -20.43 -11.80
CA THR A 219 -21.54 -20.30 -12.32
C THR A 219 -21.17 -18.84 -12.56
N ARG A 220 -22.04 -18.10 -13.26
CA ARG A 220 -21.83 -16.68 -13.57
C ARG A 220 -21.73 -15.81 -12.31
N GLU A 221 -22.60 -16.04 -11.33
CA GLU A 221 -22.59 -15.27 -10.08
C GLU A 221 -21.32 -15.58 -9.27
N MET A 222 -20.89 -16.84 -9.22
CA MET A 222 -19.63 -17.24 -8.58
C MET A 222 -18.42 -16.57 -9.24
N GLU A 223 -18.30 -16.65 -10.57
CA GLU A 223 -17.18 -16.07 -11.31
C GLU A 223 -17.16 -14.54 -11.23
N SER A 224 -18.31 -13.91 -11.43
CA SER A 224 -18.41 -12.46 -11.38
C SER A 224 -18.11 -11.91 -9.99
N THR A 225 -18.53 -12.60 -8.93
CA THR A 225 -18.17 -12.23 -7.54
C THR A 225 -16.67 -12.34 -7.30
N ILE A 226 -16.03 -13.43 -7.75
CA ILE A 226 -14.56 -13.59 -7.64
C ILE A 226 -13.85 -12.43 -8.34
N VAL A 227 -14.30 -12.03 -9.53
CA VAL A 227 -13.71 -10.90 -10.28
C VAL A 227 -13.89 -9.60 -9.51
N ARG A 228 -15.11 -9.27 -9.04
CA ARG A 228 -15.37 -8.05 -8.28
C ARG A 228 -14.53 -7.98 -6.99
N LEU A 229 -14.43 -9.09 -6.25
CA LEU A 229 -13.59 -9.15 -5.05
C LEU A 229 -12.09 -9.05 -5.36
N ARG A 230 -11.63 -9.54 -6.51
CA ARG A 230 -10.25 -9.38 -6.97
C ARG A 230 -9.93 -7.93 -7.32
N ASP A 231 -10.87 -7.22 -7.92
CA ASP A 231 -10.68 -5.81 -8.25
C ASP A 231 -10.67 -4.95 -6.98
N LEU A 232 -11.56 -5.24 -6.02
CA LEU A 232 -11.55 -4.63 -4.69
C LEU A 232 -10.22 -4.89 -3.97
N SER A 233 -9.73 -6.13 -3.98
CA SER A 233 -8.47 -6.48 -3.30
C SER A 233 -7.27 -5.77 -3.92
N ARG A 234 -7.19 -5.70 -5.26
CA ARG A 234 -6.13 -4.96 -5.97
C ARG A 234 -6.16 -3.47 -5.63
N ALA A 235 -7.35 -2.86 -5.62
CA ALA A 235 -7.51 -1.46 -5.28
C ALA A 235 -7.08 -1.17 -3.83
N GLU A 236 -7.52 -1.98 -2.87
CA GLU A 236 -7.20 -1.78 -1.45
C GLU A 236 -5.75 -2.08 -1.09
N LEU A 237 -5.14 -3.06 -1.77
CA LEU A 237 -3.74 -3.43 -1.59
C LEU A 237 -2.78 -2.61 -2.46
N LYS A 238 -3.30 -1.72 -3.32
CA LYS A 238 -2.53 -0.89 -4.25
C LYS A 238 -1.57 -1.71 -5.11
N ILE A 239 -2.04 -2.87 -5.58
CA ILE A 239 -1.27 -3.72 -6.50
C ILE A 239 -1.43 -3.12 -7.89
N GLU A 240 -0.34 -2.67 -8.51
CA GLU A 240 -0.34 -2.13 -9.87
C GLU A 240 -0.82 -3.19 -10.87
N THR A 241 -1.73 -2.79 -11.77
CA THR A 241 -2.27 -3.60 -12.88
C THR A 241 -1.45 -3.43 -14.15
#